data_AF-A0A399YRE6-F1
#
_entry.id   AF-A0A399YRE6-F1
#
_cell.length_a   1.000
_cell.length_b   1.000
_cell.length_c   1.000
_cell.angle_alpha   90.00
_cell.angle_beta   90.00
_cell.angle_gamma   90.00
#
_symmetry.space_group_name_H-M   'P 1'
#
loop_
_entity.id
_entity.type
_entity.pdbx_description
1 polymer ?
#
loop_
_entity_poly.entity_id
_entity_poly.type
_entity_poly.pdbx_seq_one_letter_code
_entity_poly.pdbx_strand_id
1 'polypeptide(L)'
;LVFALLSLGPVLHFAGNDTNIPLPFALVNHIPILNNIRIPMRYGMMVFFSAALLAGAGALTLLQWRRWTALPIIGLLLAESLVLPYPTLEFRVPRIYERIAQTSDDVTVLEIPSFNWRYAAQNAAYQAIHQKRILRAYTNRIAPDLAEYFNLRQTPLVVRSLRILEGAEEGVLTDAEIAQDRAALDDTLAFFNLRYAILHRKQLPAERVAQIDAYLRAVMRARVLDDDGEAIAYELPRANFSAAARTLDLASNATLMYLGRGWQTEPLADVDGSQGRYAQAARAQIYAPPTNAAQWALDLYSAQANAPLQIQVNAANAAELELAQGWRSYPFAAPLTQRLNLLQLIFNSAARERFAVGALELK
;
A
#
# COMPACT_ATOMS: atom_id res chain seq x y z
N LEU A 1 16.63 -16.11 34.29
CA LEU A 1 15.44 -16.77 34.88
C LEU A 1 14.15 -16.00 34.61
N VAL A 2 14.04 -14.73 35.04
CA VAL A 2 12.85 -13.89 34.74
C VAL A 2 12.54 -13.85 33.24
N PHE A 3 13.53 -13.58 32.39
CA PHE A 3 13.34 -13.61 30.93
C PHE A 3 12.91 -14.96 30.38
N ALA A 4 13.32 -16.07 31.01
CA ALA A 4 12.93 -17.42 30.58
C ALA A 4 11.46 -17.72 30.93
N LEU A 5 11.00 -17.28 32.10
CA LEU A 5 9.59 -17.37 32.47
C LEU A 5 8.70 -16.50 31.57
N LEU A 6 9.18 -15.32 31.19
CA LEU A 6 8.47 -14.44 30.25
C LEU A 6 8.46 -14.99 28.82
N SER A 7 9.53 -15.66 28.38
CA SER A 7 9.62 -16.18 27.01
C SER A 7 8.68 -17.35 26.72
N LEU A 8 8.17 -18.03 27.76
CA LEU A 8 7.21 -19.13 27.64
C LEU A 8 5.79 -18.67 27.27
N GLY A 9 5.53 -17.36 27.25
CA GLY A 9 4.21 -16.83 26.88
C GLY A 9 3.22 -16.76 28.04
N PRO A 10 1.98 -16.33 27.77
CA PRO A 10 0.96 -16.11 28.81
C PRO A 10 0.44 -17.40 29.43
N VAL A 11 0.52 -18.52 28.70
CA VAL A 11 0.04 -19.84 29.16
C VAL A 11 1.09 -20.89 28.83
N LEU A 12 1.29 -21.83 29.74
CA LEU A 12 2.25 -22.91 29.55
C LEU A 12 1.75 -23.92 28.52
N HIS A 13 2.57 -24.16 27.50
CA HIS A 13 2.33 -25.20 26.51
C HIS A 13 3.24 -26.40 26.79
N PHE A 14 2.67 -27.61 26.76
CA PHE A 14 3.42 -28.86 26.92
C PHE A 14 3.09 -29.79 25.77
N ALA A 15 4.12 -30.25 25.04
CA ALA A 15 3.97 -31.08 23.85
C ALA A 15 2.99 -30.50 22.80
N GLY A 16 2.96 -29.17 22.66
CA GLY A 16 2.06 -28.45 21.74
C GLY A 16 0.64 -28.21 22.27
N ASN A 17 0.28 -28.77 23.43
CA ASN A 17 -1.02 -28.59 24.06
C ASN A 17 -0.99 -27.44 25.06
N ASP A 18 -2.03 -26.62 25.07
CA ASP A 18 -2.28 -25.63 26.10
C ASP A 18 -2.65 -26.33 27.41
N THR A 19 -1.90 -26.06 28.49
CA THR A 19 -2.17 -26.66 29.81
C THR A 19 -3.09 -25.80 30.68
N ASN A 20 -3.55 -24.63 30.20
CA ASN A 20 -4.30 -23.62 30.93
C ASN A 20 -3.61 -23.08 32.20
N ILE A 21 -2.33 -23.39 32.41
CA ILE A 21 -1.57 -22.86 33.54
C ILE A 21 -1.06 -21.46 33.16
N PRO A 22 -1.56 -20.38 33.80
CA PRO A 22 -1.13 -19.02 33.49
C PRO A 22 0.32 -18.79 33.94
N LEU A 23 1.08 -18.08 33.13
CA LEU A 23 2.47 -17.72 33.36
C LEU A 23 2.64 -16.21 33.57
N PRO A 24 3.79 -15.74 34.11
CA PRO A 24 3.98 -14.33 34.45
C PRO A 24 3.77 -13.35 33.27
N PHE A 25 3.97 -13.80 32.03
CA PHE A 25 3.71 -12.98 30.85
C PHE A 25 2.23 -12.58 30.73
N ALA A 26 1.28 -13.36 31.26
CA ALA A 26 -0.14 -13.01 31.27
C ALA A 26 -0.39 -11.63 31.90
N LEU A 27 0.38 -11.28 32.92
CA LEU A 27 0.33 -9.97 33.58
C LEU A 27 0.86 -8.85 32.68
N VAL A 28 1.88 -9.12 31.88
CA VAL A 28 2.49 -8.13 30.95
C VAL A 28 1.46 -7.64 29.93
N ASN A 29 0.55 -8.51 29.49
CA ASN A 29 -0.55 -8.15 28.57
C ASN A 29 -1.52 -7.12 29.17
N HIS A 30 -1.56 -6.99 30.50
CA HIS A 30 -2.48 -6.10 31.22
C HIS A 30 -1.83 -4.77 31.60
N ILE A 31 -0.51 -4.63 31.42
CA ILE A 31 0.21 -3.40 31.75
C ILE A 31 0.17 -2.45 30.55
N PRO A 32 -0.40 -1.24 30.68
CA PRO A 32 -0.36 -0.23 29.62
C PRO A 32 1.09 0.02 29.16
N ILE A 33 1.30 0.30 27.87
CA ILE A 33 2.63 0.42 27.22
C ILE A 33 3.28 -0.93 26.94
N LEU A 34 3.37 -1.82 27.93
CA LEU A 34 3.99 -3.15 27.77
C LEU A 34 3.11 -4.14 27.01
N ASN A 35 1.79 -3.94 27.00
CA ASN A 35 0.83 -4.69 26.19
C ASN A 35 1.05 -4.57 24.67
N ASN A 36 1.93 -3.67 24.21
CA ASN A 36 2.39 -3.61 22.83
C ASN A 36 3.49 -4.64 22.51
N ILE A 37 4.16 -5.20 23.52
CA ILE A 37 5.17 -6.26 23.37
C ILE A 37 4.45 -7.62 23.36
N ARG A 38 3.68 -7.87 22.31
CA ARG A 38 2.77 -9.04 22.19
C ARG A 38 3.45 -10.35 21.76
N ILE A 39 4.77 -10.36 21.62
CA ILE A 39 5.52 -11.52 21.11
C ILE A 39 6.44 -12.03 22.22
N PRO A 40 5.97 -12.98 23.06
CA PRO A 40 6.76 -13.55 24.16
C PRO A 40 8.14 -14.07 23.73
N MET A 41 8.22 -14.64 22.53
CA MET A 41 9.47 -15.16 21.95
C MET A 41 10.61 -14.13 21.94
N ARG A 42 10.32 -12.82 21.91
CA ARG A 42 11.35 -11.77 21.96
C ARG A 42 12.15 -11.77 23.27
N TYR A 43 11.55 -12.18 24.39
CA TYR A 43 12.28 -12.34 25.66
C TYR A 43 13.29 -13.50 25.60
N GLY A 44 13.08 -14.47 24.69
CA GLY A 44 14.02 -15.55 24.42
C GLY A 44 15.39 -15.04 23.99
N MET A 45 15.47 -13.90 23.31
CA MET A 45 16.76 -13.29 22.94
C MET A 45 17.64 -13.01 24.16
N MET A 46 17.05 -12.49 25.25
CA MET A 46 17.78 -12.23 26.49
C MET A 46 18.18 -13.53 27.20
N VAL A 47 17.37 -14.57 27.08
CA VAL A 47 17.69 -15.90 27.62
C VAL A 47 18.91 -16.49 26.91
N PHE A 48 18.89 -16.51 25.58
CA PHE A 48 20.01 -17.01 24.78
C PHE A 48 21.28 -16.18 25.00
N PHE A 49 21.16 -14.85 25.07
CA PHE A 49 22.29 -13.97 25.39
C PHE A 49 22.91 -14.30 26.76
N SER A 50 22.08 -14.44 27.79
CA SER A 50 22.55 -14.76 29.14
C SER A 50 23.17 -16.17 29.20
N ALA A 51 22.56 -17.13 28.52
CA ALA A 51 23.06 -18.50 28.43
C ALA A 51 24.41 -18.55 27.68
N ALA A 52 24.57 -17.79 26.60
CA ALA A 52 25.81 -17.69 25.85
C ALA A 52 26.97 -17.14 26.71
N LEU A 53 26.71 -16.12 27.54
CA LEU A 53 27.69 -15.60 28.49
C LEU A 53 28.14 -16.65 29.51
N LEU A 54 27.18 -17.40 30.09
CA LEU A 54 27.48 -18.48 31.04
C LEU A 54 28.21 -19.64 30.38
N ALA A 55 27.81 -20.03 29.17
CA ALA A 55 28.48 -21.07 28.38
C ALA A 55 29.92 -20.66 28.05
N GLY A 56 30.16 -19.40 27.67
CA GLY A 56 31.50 -18.86 27.43
C GLY A 56 32.38 -18.85 28.68
N ALA A 57 31.82 -18.46 29.83
CA ALA A 57 32.53 -18.52 31.11
C ALA A 57 32.90 -19.97 31.49
N GLY A 58 31.96 -20.91 31.34
CA GLY A 58 32.22 -22.34 31.59
C GLY A 58 33.27 -22.92 30.63
N ALA A 59 33.21 -22.55 29.34
CA ALA A 59 34.21 -22.93 28.35
C ALA A 59 35.60 -22.41 28.73
N LEU A 60 35.72 -21.17 29.20
CA LEU A 60 36.97 -20.60 29.67
C LEU A 60 37.55 -21.41 30.85
N THR A 61 36.73 -21.77 31.83
CA THR A 61 37.15 -22.60 32.97
C THR A 61 37.66 -23.97 32.52
N LEU A 62 36.96 -24.63 31.59
CA LEU A 62 37.36 -25.93 31.05
C LEU A 62 38.68 -25.84 30.25
N LEU A 63 38.85 -24.80 29.45
CA LEU A 63 40.06 -24.55 28.67
C LEU A 63 41.28 -24.26 29.56
N GLN A 64 41.08 -23.51 30.65
CA GLN A 64 42.11 -23.25 31.66
C GLN A 64 42.52 -24.52 32.40
N TRP A 65 41.57 -25.44 32.64
CA TRP A 65 41.87 -26.73 33.27
C TRP A 65 42.58 -27.70 32.32
N ARG A 66 42.06 -27.87 31.09
CA ARG A 66 42.57 -28.81 30.09
C ARG A 66 42.37 -28.24 28.68
N ARG A 67 43.47 -27.83 28.02
CA ARG A 67 43.44 -27.26 26.66
C ARG A 67 42.80 -28.15 25.60
N TRP A 68 42.85 -29.48 25.76
CA TRP A 68 42.25 -30.41 24.80
C TRP A 68 40.72 -30.30 24.72
N THR A 69 40.06 -29.71 25.73
CA THR A 69 38.61 -29.44 25.73
C THR A 69 38.17 -28.45 24.64
N ALA A 70 39.11 -27.74 24.00
CA ALA A 70 38.82 -26.87 22.87
C ALA A 70 38.13 -27.61 21.71
N LEU A 71 38.62 -28.82 21.36
CA LEU A 71 38.06 -29.61 20.26
C LEU A 71 36.60 -30.00 20.47
N PRO A 72 36.19 -30.61 21.60
CA PRO A 72 34.79 -30.94 21.84
C PRO A 72 33.91 -29.68 21.96
N ILE A 73 34.40 -28.56 22.50
CA ILE A 73 33.65 -27.29 22.56
C ILE A 73 33.38 -26.76 21.15
N ILE A 74 34.40 -26.71 20.28
CA ILE A 74 34.25 -26.32 18.87
C ILE A 74 33.29 -27.29 18.16
N GLY A 75 33.45 -28.60 18.39
CA GLY A 75 32.57 -29.61 17.83
C GLY A 75 31.10 -29.40 18.22
N LEU A 76 30.84 -29.06 19.49
CA LEU A 76 29.48 -28.77 19.98
C LEU A 76 28.89 -27.52 19.33
N LEU A 77 29.66 -26.43 19.23
CA LEU A 77 29.23 -25.19 18.59
C LEU A 77 28.94 -25.38 17.10
N LEU A 78 29.80 -26.13 16.41
CA LEU A 78 29.58 -26.50 15.02
C LEU A 78 28.33 -27.37 14.88
N ALA A 79 28.15 -28.38 15.73
CA ALA A 79 26.98 -29.25 15.70
C ALA A 79 25.67 -28.49 15.99
N GLU A 80 25.67 -27.55 16.93
CA GLU A 80 24.52 -26.67 17.21
C GLU A 80 24.20 -25.74 16.02
N SER A 81 25.22 -25.22 15.37
CA SER A 81 25.07 -24.33 14.20
C SER A 81 24.76 -25.09 12.90
N LEU A 82 24.94 -26.42 12.90
CA LEU A 82 24.80 -27.25 11.72
C LEU A 82 23.33 -27.54 11.45
N VAL A 83 22.74 -26.76 10.55
CA VAL A 83 21.41 -27.03 10.02
C VAL A 83 21.57 -27.71 8.65
N LEU A 84 21.48 -29.04 8.61
CA LEU A 84 21.61 -29.84 7.38
C LEU A 84 20.39 -30.73 7.14
N PRO A 85 19.71 -30.60 5.99
CA PRO A 85 19.85 -29.52 5.01
C PRO A 85 19.37 -28.19 5.58
N TYR A 86 19.98 -27.07 5.16
CA TYR A 86 19.44 -25.76 5.50
C TYR A 86 18.01 -25.67 4.94
N PRO A 87 16.98 -25.36 5.76
CA PRO A 87 15.62 -25.31 5.30
C PRO A 87 15.51 -24.20 4.26
N THR A 88 15.43 -24.58 2.99
CA THR A 88 15.10 -23.68 1.91
C THR A 88 13.59 -23.67 1.77
N LEU A 89 13.03 -22.48 1.56
CA LEU A 89 11.65 -22.38 1.13
C LEU A 89 11.63 -22.67 -0.36
N GLU A 90 10.83 -23.65 -0.76
CA GLU A 90 10.62 -23.91 -2.17
C GLU A 90 9.89 -22.70 -2.79
N PHE A 91 10.57 -22.00 -3.70
CA PHE A 91 9.98 -20.90 -4.42
C PHE A 91 9.40 -21.40 -5.74
N ARG A 92 8.12 -21.79 -5.71
CA ARG A 92 7.37 -22.13 -6.92
C ARG A 92 6.78 -20.89 -7.55
N VAL A 93 7.02 -20.73 -8.85
CA VAL A 93 6.42 -19.69 -9.67
C VAL A 93 5.16 -20.26 -10.34
N PRO A 94 3.98 -19.68 -10.07
CA PRO A 94 2.76 -20.02 -10.79
C PRO A 94 2.91 -19.85 -12.31
N ARG A 95 2.40 -20.82 -13.10
CA ARG A 95 2.49 -20.86 -14.57
C ARG A 95 2.00 -19.56 -15.21
N ILE A 96 0.99 -18.96 -14.60
CA ILE A 96 0.36 -17.73 -15.05
C ILE A 96 1.37 -16.59 -15.27
N TYR A 97 2.44 -16.52 -14.48
CA TYR A 97 3.43 -15.44 -14.59
C TYR A 97 4.33 -15.59 -15.80
N GLU A 98 4.65 -16.82 -16.21
CA GLU A 98 5.41 -17.08 -17.44
C GLU A 98 4.61 -16.65 -18.67
N ARG A 99 3.30 -16.89 -18.67
CA ARG A 99 2.40 -16.41 -19.74
C ARG A 99 2.34 -14.88 -19.80
N ILE A 100 2.25 -14.22 -18.64
CA ILE A 100 2.26 -12.74 -18.60
C ILE A 100 3.62 -12.19 -19.05
N ALA A 101 4.72 -12.86 -18.70
CA ALA A 101 6.07 -12.47 -19.11
C ALA A 101 6.25 -12.43 -20.64
N GLN A 102 5.56 -13.32 -21.37
CA GLN A 102 5.61 -13.41 -22.83
C GLN A 102 4.91 -12.24 -23.55
N THR A 103 4.10 -11.47 -22.84
CA THR A 103 3.40 -10.32 -23.43
C THR A 103 4.35 -9.14 -23.57
N SER A 104 4.36 -8.46 -24.73
CA SER A 104 5.23 -7.30 -24.96
C SER A 104 4.70 -5.99 -24.36
N ASP A 105 3.45 -5.98 -23.88
CA ASP A 105 2.80 -4.76 -23.39
C ASP A 105 3.49 -4.23 -22.12
N ASP A 106 3.70 -2.91 -22.05
CA ASP A 106 4.08 -2.21 -20.81
C ASP A 106 2.82 -1.94 -19.98
N VAL A 107 2.49 -2.88 -19.09
CA VAL A 107 1.24 -2.89 -18.30
C VAL A 107 1.51 -3.10 -16.82
N THR A 108 0.47 -2.92 -16.03
CA THR A 108 0.47 -3.17 -14.59
C THR A 108 -0.35 -4.41 -14.24
N VAL A 109 0.20 -5.21 -13.34
CA VAL A 109 -0.42 -6.41 -12.75
C VAL A 109 -0.91 -6.07 -11.35
N LEU A 110 -2.19 -6.31 -11.07
CA LEU A 110 -2.78 -6.21 -9.73
C LEU A 110 -2.64 -7.55 -9.02
N GLU A 111 -1.95 -7.56 -7.88
CA GLU A 111 -1.75 -8.75 -7.06
C GLU A 111 -2.80 -8.80 -5.93
N ILE A 112 -3.58 -9.87 -5.86
CA ILE A 112 -4.63 -10.04 -4.84
C ILE A 112 -4.34 -11.29 -4.00
N PRO A 113 -4.14 -11.16 -2.68
CA PRO A 113 -4.36 -9.96 -1.87
C PRO A 113 -3.30 -8.86 -2.02
N SER A 114 -3.76 -7.61 -2.10
CA SER A 114 -2.95 -6.39 -2.18
C SER A 114 -2.56 -5.81 -0.81
N PHE A 115 -3.36 -6.07 0.22
CA PHE A 115 -3.21 -5.48 1.56
C PHE A 115 -2.64 -6.45 2.61
N ASN A 116 -2.33 -7.69 2.20
CA ASN A 116 -1.79 -8.71 3.11
C ASN A 116 -0.26 -8.69 3.16
N TRP A 117 0.30 -8.24 4.30
CA TRP A 117 1.75 -8.14 4.49
C TRP A 117 2.48 -9.48 4.44
N ARG A 118 1.82 -10.59 4.82
CA ARG A 118 2.47 -11.91 4.92
C ARG A 118 2.97 -12.42 3.57
N TYR A 119 2.24 -12.13 2.50
CA TYR A 119 2.56 -12.60 1.15
C TYR A 119 3.21 -11.53 0.26
N ALA A 120 3.43 -10.32 0.80
CA ALA A 120 4.00 -9.21 0.05
C ALA A 120 5.42 -9.52 -0.48
N ALA A 121 6.26 -10.22 0.27
CA ALA A 121 7.58 -10.60 -0.23
C ALA A 121 7.51 -11.62 -1.38
N GLN A 122 6.68 -12.65 -1.22
CA GLN A 122 6.50 -13.71 -2.22
C GLN A 122 5.93 -13.15 -3.52
N ASN A 123 4.86 -12.37 -3.46
CA ASN A 123 4.22 -11.82 -4.67
C ASN A 123 5.13 -10.79 -5.36
N ALA A 124 5.98 -10.07 -4.61
CA ALA A 124 6.96 -9.16 -5.21
C ALA A 124 8.08 -9.91 -5.95
N ALA A 125 8.45 -11.11 -5.49
CA ALA A 125 9.45 -11.93 -6.18
C ALA A 125 8.96 -12.38 -7.56
N TYR A 126 7.64 -12.55 -7.77
CA TYR A 126 7.09 -12.84 -9.10
C TYR A 126 7.30 -11.70 -10.11
N GLN A 127 7.54 -10.46 -9.66
CA GLN A 127 7.90 -9.35 -10.55
C GLN A 127 9.17 -9.64 -11.35
N ALA A 128 10.13 -10.34 -10.76
CA ALA A 128 11.37 -10.72 -11.43
C ALA A 128 11.12 -11.69 -12.60
N ILE A 129 9.98 -12.37 -12.63
CA ILE A 129 9.60 -13.29 -13.71
C ILE A 129 8.88 -12.54 -14.82
N HIS A 130 7.79 -11.84 -14.49
CA HIS A 130 6.95 -11.22 -15.52
C HIS A 130 7.44 -9.83 -15.97
N GLN A 131 8.34 -9.19 -15.21
CA GLN A 131 8.98 -7.89 -15.53
C GLN A 131 7.98 -6.76 -15.85
N LYS A 132 6.77 -6.83 -15.26
CA LYS A 132 5.72 -5.80 -15.38
C LYS A 132 5.64 -4.97 -14.11
N ARG A 133 4.99 -3.80 -14.19
CA ARG A 133 4.68 -3.01 -13.00
C ARG A 133 3.70 -3.80 -12.13
N ILE A 134 3.84 -3.70 -10.82
CA ILE A 134 2.89 -4.30 -9.87
C ILE A 134 2.15 -3.18 -9.16
N LEU A 135 0.82 -3.25 -9.17
CA LEU A 135 -0.01 -2.45 -8.29
C LEU A 135 -0.26 -3.25 -7.02
N ARG A 136 0.24 -2.73 -5.90
CA ARG A 136 0.03 -3.29 -4.57
C ARG A 136 0.14 -2.21 -3.51
N ALA A 137 -0.71 -2.29 -2.50
CA ALA A 137 -0.73 -1.31 -1.43
C ALA A 137 0.33 -1.57 -0.34
N TYR A 138 0.70 -2.83 -0.07
CA TYR A 138 1.63 -3.16 1.01
C TYR A 138 3.01 -3.60 0.52
N THR A 139 4.10 -3.07 1.08
CA THR A 139 5.45 -3.64 0.97
C THR A 139 6.15 -3.51 2.31
N ASN A 140 7.12 -4.38 2.62
CA ASN A 140 7.83 -4.36 3.91
C ASN A 140 8.59 -3.03 4.16
N ARG A 141 8.79 -2.22 3.12
CA ARG A 141 9.32 -0.86 3.19
C ARG A 141 8.55 0.03 2.23
N ILE A 142 7.47 0.65 2.71
CA ILE A 142 6.70 1.62 1.92
C ILE A 142 7.35 2.99 2.13
N ALA A 143 7.62 3.71 1.05
CA ALA A 143 7.98 5.11 1.17
C ALA A 143 6.82 5.86 1.86
N PRO A 144 7.09 6.77 2.81
CA PRO A 144 6.04 7.40 3.62
C PRO A 144 4.92 8.05 2.79
N ASP A 145 5.27 8.57 1.62
CA ASP A 145 4.36 9.21 0.66
C ASP A 145 3.41 8.24 -0.04
N LEU A 146 3.90 7.06 -0.46
CA LEU A 146 3.07 6.00 -1.04
C LEU A 146 2.12 5.40 0.00
N ALA A 147 2.58 5.28 1.24
CA ALA A 147 1.73 4.82 2.35
C ALA A 147 0.57 5.80 2.56
N GLU A 148 0.82 7.11 2.52
CA GLU A 148 -0.23 8.14 2.63
C GLU A 148 -1.26 8.02 1.48
N TYR A 149 -0.79 7.86 0.24
CA TYR A 149 -1.66 7.71 -0.93
C TYR A 149 -2.62 6.51 -0.79
N PHE A 150 -2.09 5.33 -0.49
CA PHE A 150 -2.92 4.12 -0.41
C PHE A 150 -3.64 3.93 0.92
N ASN A 151 -3.19 4.56 2.02
CA ASN A 151 -3.88 4.44 3.32
C ASN A 151 -4.99 5.47 3.49
N LEU A 152 -4.78 6.73 3.09
CA LEU A 152 -5.69 7.83 3.38
C LEU A 152 -6.65 8.15 2.23
N ARG A 153 -6.33 7.76 1.00
CA ARG A 153 -7.19 8.05 -0.15
C ARG A 153 -8.05 6.82 -0.42
N GLN A 154 -9.35 6.94 -0.14
CA GLN A 154 -10.36 5.91 -0.40
C GLN A 154 -10.66 5.79 -1.91
N THR A 155 -9.61 5.69 -2.73
CA THR A 155 -9.73 5.49 -4.18
C THR A 155 -10.66 4.29 -4.44
N PRO A 156 -11.72 4.48 -5.28
CA PRO A 156 -12.63 3.40 -5.65
C PRO A 156 -11.90 2.19 -6.24
N LEU A 157 -12.52 1.01 -6.15
CA LEU A 157 -11.98 -0.30 -6.53
C LEU A 157 -10.71 -0.73 -5.81
N VAL A 158 -9.57 -0.11 -6.10
CA VAL A 158 -8.22 -0.62 -5.74
C VAL A 158 -7.93 -0.46 -4.26
N VAL A 159 -8.42 0.62 -3.63
CA VAL A 159 -8.17 0.87 -2.19
C VAL A 159 -9.39 0.51 -1.36
N ARG A 160 -10.52 1.17 -1.59
CA ARG A 160 -11.72 0.99 -0.75
C ARG A 160 -12.27 -0.44 -0.85
N SER A 161 -12.60 -0.87 -2.07
CA SER A 161 -13.33 -2.13 -2.28
C SER A 161 -12.48 -3.36 -2.05
N LEU A 162 -11.24 -3.39 -2.57
CA LEU A 162 -10.33 -4.51 -2.31
C LEU A 162 -9.96 -4.65 -0.83
N ARG A 163 -9.83 -3.57 -0.05
CA ARG A 163 -9.54 -3.67 1.38
C ARG A 163 -10.66 -4.37 2.16
N ILE A 164 -11.91 -4.07 1.83
CA ILE A 164 -13.09 -4.74 2.39
C ILE A 164 -13.16 -6.21 1.92
N LEU A 165 -13.02 -6.45 0.61
CA LEU A 165 -13.12 -7.79 0.02
C LEU A 165 -12.01 -8.74 0.50
N GLU A 166 -10.79 -8.25 0.67
CA GLU A 166 -9.65 -9.02 1.21
C GLU A 166 -9.74 -9.23 2.73
N GLY A 167 -10.50 -8.38 3.43
CA GLY A 167 -10.68 -8.45 4.88
C GLY A 167 -9.64 -7.69 5.68
N ALA A 168 -8.95 -6.75 5.02
CA ALA A 168 -8.09 -5.79 5.68
C ALA A 168 -8.89 -4.69 6.40
N GLU A 169 -10.16 -4.49 6.03
CA GLU A 169 -11.13 -3.63 6.71
C GLU A 169 -12.45 -4.38 6.89
N GLU A 170 -13.08 -4.22 8.05
CA GLU A 170 -14.40 -4.82 8.32
C GLU A 170 -15.49 -4.02 7.60
N GLY A 171 -16.34 -4.70 6.83
CA GLY A 171 -17.43 -4.05 6.12
C GLY A 171 -18.02 -4.93 5.03
N VAL A 172 -19.07 -4.41 4.38
CA VAL A 172 -19.71 -4.99 3.21
C VAL A 172 -19.92 -3.87 2.21
N LEU A 173 -19.62 -4.13 0.94
CA LEU A 173 -19.85 -3.16 -0.13
C LEU A 173 -21.34 -3.00 -0.37
N THR A 174 -21.81 -1.76 -0.30
CA THR A 174 -23.19 -1.38 -0.63
C THR A 174 -23.40 -1.31 -2.14
N ASP A 175 -24.66 -1.37 -2.59
CA ASP A 175 -24.99 -1.24 -4.02
C ASP A 175 -24.55 0.11 -4.61
N ALA A 176 -24.66 1.19 -3.83
CA ALA A 176 -24.20 2.53 -4.23
C ALA A 176 -22.70 2.56 -4.47
N GLU A 177 -21.93 1.92 -3.59
CA GLU A 177 -20.47 1.79 -3.71
C GLU A 177 -20.06 0.93 -4.90
N ILE A 178 -20.77 -0.16 -5.16
CA ILE A 178 -20.56 -0.99 -6.35
C ILE A 178 -20.88 -0.21 -7.62
N ALA A 179 -21.94 0.60 -7.63
CA ALA A 179 -22.28 1.47 -8.75
C ALA A 179 -21.19 2.52 -8.99
N GLN A 180 -20.63 3.10 -7.92
CA GLN A 180 -19.49 4.03 -8.01
C GLN A 180 -18.24 3.34 -8.58
N ASP A 181 -17.95 2.12 -8.15
CA ASP A 181 -16.84 1.33 -8.69
C ASP A 181 -17.03 1.03 -10.18
N ARG A 182 -18.26 0.73 -10.62
CA ARG A 182 -18.56 0.54 -12.05
C ARG A 182 -18.35 1.82 -12.85
N ALA A 183 -18.72 2.97 -12.30
CA ALA A 183 -18.55 4.26 -12.96
C ALA A 183 -17.07 4.68 -13.04
N ALA A 184 -16.28 4.35 -12.03
CA ALA A 184 -14.85 4.69 -11.97
C ALA A 184 -13.94 3.67 -12.69
N LEU A 185 -14.48 2.57 -13.22
CA LEU A 185 -13.70 1.45 -13.74
C LEU A 185 -12.70 1.85 -14.83
N ASP A 186 -13.19 2.43 -15.93
CA ASP A 186 -12.37 2.70 -17.11
C ASP A 186 -11.27 3.72 -16.77
N ASP A 187 -11.60 4.72 -15.97
CA ASP A 187 -10.68 5.71 -15.43
C ASP A 187 -9.63 5.07 -14.51
N THR A 188 -10.01 4.13 -13.64
CA THR A 188 -9.09 3.39 -12.75
C THR A 188 -8.12 2.52 -13.55
N LEU A 189 -8.62 1.80 -14.55
CA LEU A 189 -7.81 0.96 -15.44
C LEU A 189 -6.83 1.82 -16.24
N ALA A 190 -7.30 2.94 -16.79
CA ALA A 190 -6.50 3.89 -17.54
C ALA A 190 -5.47 4.60 -16.66
N PHE A 191 -5.78 4.91 -15.40
CA PHE A 191 -4.86 5.54 -14.46
C PHE A 191 -3.71 4.61 -14.06
N PHE A 192 -4.04 3.41 -13.58
CA PHE A 192 -3.03 2.47 -13.09
C PHE A 192 -2.38 1.61 -14.18
N ASN A 193 -2.83 1.70 -15.43
CA ASN A 193 -2.40 0.84 -16.55
C ASN A 193 -2.73 -0.64 -16.33
N LEU A 194 -3.84 -0.91 -15.66
CA LEU A 194 -4.16 -2.26 -15.24
C LEU A 194 -4.60 -3.08 -16.44
N ARG A 195 -3.90 -4.20 -16.65
CA ARG A 195 -4.27 -5.19 -17.67
C ARG A 195 -4.52 -6.57 -17.08
N TYR A 196 -3.81 -6.92 -16.02
CA TYR A 196 -3.96 -8.23 -15.38
C TYR A 196 -4.29 -8.08 -13.90
N ALA A 197 -5.13 -8.98 -13.40
CA ALA A 197 -5.34 -9.18 -11.96
C ALA A 197 -5.06 -10.64 -11.63
N ILE A 198 -4.28 -10.90 -10.58
CA ILE A 198 -3.94 -12.25 -10.12
C ILE A 198 -4.57 -12.49 -8.76
N LEU A 199 -5.46 -13.48 -8.67
CA LEU A 199 -6.11 -13.89 -7.43
C LEU A 199 -5.46 -15.16 -6.89
N HIS A 200 -4.70 -15.03 -5.78
CA HIS A 200 -4.02 -16.14 -5.12
C HIS A 200 -4.96 -16.88 -4.15
N ARG A 201 -5.40 -18.08 -4.52
CA ARG A 201 -6.43 -18.83 -3.77
C ARG A 201 -5.99 -19.23 -2.36
N LYS A 202 -4.71 -19.60 -2.20
CA LYS A 202 -4.17 -20.05 -0.92
C LYS A 202 -3.83 -18.92 0.05
N GLN A 203 -3.88 -17.67 -0.40
CA GLN A 203 -3.53 -16.50 0.41
C GLN A 203 -4.74 -15.88 1.12
N LEU A 204 -5.96 -16.34 0.79
CA LEU A 204 -7.22 -15.85 1.32
C LEU A 204 -8.17 -17.00 1.67
N PRO A 205 -9.12 -16.81 2.60
CA PRO A 205 -10.21 -17.76 2.83
C PRO A 205 -11.03 -18.02 1.56
N ALA A 206 -11.50 -19.25 1.36
CA ALA A 206 -12.22 -19.66 0.15
C ALA A 206 -13.47 -18.79 -0.15
N GLU A 207 -14.18 -18.35 0.89
CA GLU A 207 -15.32 -17.45 0.75
C GLU A 207 -14.93 -16.10 0.12
N ARG A 208 -13.82 -15.51 0.59
CA ARG A 208 -13.32 -14.23 0.05
C ARG A 208 -12.80 -14.38 -1.37
N VAL A 209 -12.17 -15.52 -1.68
CA VAL A 209 -11.76 -15.85 -3.06
C VAL A 209 -12.98 -15.86 -3.98
N ALA A 210 -14.09 -16.48 -3.58
CA ALA A 210 -15.32 -16.50 -4.37
C ALA A 210 -15.93 -15.10 -4.53
N GLN A 211 -15.97 -14.30 -3.46
CA GLN A 211 -16.46 -12.92 -3.52
C GLN A 211 -15.62 -12.05 -4.46
N ILE A 212 -14.30 -12.17 -4.41
CA ILE A 212 -13.39 -11.41 -5.26
C ILE A 212 -13.48 -11.88 -6.72
N ASP A 213 -13.56 -13.18 -7.01
CA ASP A 213 -13.80 -13.68 -8.37
C ASP A 213 -15.09 -13.08 -8.96
N ALA A 214 -16.19 -13.10 -8.19
CA ALA A 214 -17.45 -12.49 -8.61
C ALA A 214 -17.31 -10.98 -8.87
N TYR A 215 -16.62 -10.26 -7.98
CA TYR A 215 -16.37 -8.83 -8.13
C TYR A 215 -15.51 -8.51 -9.37
N LEU A 216 -14.43 -9.25 -9.60
CA LEU A 216 -13.55 -9.07 -10.77
C LEU A 216 -14.33 -9.24 -12.08
N ARG A 217 -15.17 -10.28 -12.18
CA ARG A 217 -15.98 -10.53 -13.37
C ARG A 217 -17.10 -9.51 -13.54
N ALA A 218 -17.87 -9.28 -12.48
CA ALA A 218 -19.10 -8.49 -12.57
C ALA A 218 -18.80 -6.99 -12.60
N VAL A 219 -17.91 -6.50 -11.74
CA VAL A 219 -17.61 -5.07 -11.58
C VAL A 219 -16.44 -4.66 -12.45
N MET A 220 -15.31 -5.37 -12.38
CA MET A 220 -14.10 -5.03 -13.15
C MET A 220 -14.12 -5.54 -14.60
N ARG A 221 -15.21 -6.20 -15.02
CA ARG A 221 -15.41 -6.77 -16.37
C ARG A 221 -14.27 -7.69 -16.80
N ALA A 222 -13.63 -8.35 -15.83
CA ALA A 222 -12.45 -9.17 -16.05
C ALA A 222 -12.82 -10.52 -16.69
N ARG A 223 -11.98 -11.01 -17.60
CA ARG A 223 -12.10 -12.33 -18.22
C ARG A 223 -11.02 -13.24 -17.68
N VAL A 224 -11.33 -14.50 -17.42
CA VAL A 224 -10.29 -15.46 -17.01
C VAL A 224 -9.36 -15.72 -18.19
N LEU A 225 -8.07 -15.49 -17.97
CA LEU A 225 -6.99 -15.77 -18.92
C LEU A 225 -6.42 -17.17 -18.72
N ASP A 226 -6.21 -17.56 -17.46
CA ASP A 226 -5.71 -18.87 -17.06
C ASP A 226 -6.05 -19.14 -15.58
N ASP A 227 -6.07 -20.41 -15.22
CA ASP A 227 -6.26 -20.91 -13.86
C ASP A 227 -5.34 -22.12 -13.69
N ASP A 228 -4.34 -21.98 -12.83
CA ASP A 228 -3.37 -23.05 -12.55
C ASP A 228 -3.66 -23.80 -11.25
N GLY A 229 -4.84 -23.56 -10.65
CA GLY A 229 -5.28 -24.17 -9.41
C GLY A 229 -4.78 -23.45 -8.15
N GLU A 230 -3.62 -22.81 -8.20
CA GLU A 230 -3.06 -21.99 -7.12
C GLU A 230 -3.53 -20.54 -7.20
N ALA A 231 -3.52 -19.99 -8.42
CA ALA A 231 -3.94 -18.64 -8.72
C ALA A 231 -4.79 -18.58 -10.00
N ILE A 232 -5.69 -17.60 -10.04
CA ILE A 232 -6.48 -17.29 -11.23
C ILE A 232 -5.94 -15.99 -11.82
N ALA A 233 -5.56 -16.04 -13.09
CA ALA A 233 -5.19 -14.85 -13.85
C ALA A 233 -6.39 -14.32 -14.62
N TYR A 234 -6.67 -13.04 -14.45
CA TYR A 234 -7.70 -12.34 -15.19
C TYR A 234 -7.09 -11.31 -16.10
N GLU A 235 -7.69 -11.17 -17.28
CA GLU A 235 -7.46 -10.08 -18.21
C GLU A 235 -8.57 -9.02 -18.05
N LEU A 236 -8.16 -7.81 -17.71
CA LEU A 236 -9.03 -6.63 -17.55
C LEU A 236 -9.22 -5.92 -18.90
N PRO A 237 -10.36 -5.28 -19.17
CA PRO A 237 -10.55 -4.56 -20.43
C PRO A 237 -9.50 -3.46 -20.60
N ARG A 238 -9.10 -3.19 -21.86
CA ARG A 238 -8.19 -2.07 -22.13
C ARG A 238 -8.97 -0.77 -21.99
N ALA A 239 -8.48 0.11 -21.11
CA ALA A 239 -8.95 1.48 -20.99
C ALA A 239 -7.76 2.42 -21.15
N ASN A 240 -7.95 3.47 -21.96
CA ASN A 240 -6.99 4.53 -22.16
C ASN A 240 -7.66 5.85 -21.78
N PHE A 241 -6.86 6.85 -21.41
CA PHE A 241 -7.39 8.19 -21.23
C PHE A 241 -8.01 8.69 -22.53
N SER A 242 -9.25 9.19 -22.44
CA SER A 242 -9.83 9.98 -23.51
C SER A 242 -9.11 11.33 -23.59
N ALA A 243 -8.74 11.75 -24.78
CA ALA A 243 -8.16 13.08 -25.02
C ALA A 243 -9.23 14.19 -25.06
N ALA A 244 -10.50 13.86 -24.79
CA ALA A 244 -11.60 14.81 -24.73
C ALA A 244 -11.54 15.68 -23.47
N ALA A 245 -12.27 16.80 -23.54
CA ALA A 245 -12.47 17.67 -22.39
C ALA A 245 -13.03 16.89 -21.20
N ARG A 246 -12.52 17.16 -20.00
CA ARG A 246 -12.93 16.49 -18.76
C ARG A 246 -12.83 17.41 -17.57
N THR A 247 -13.66 17.15 -16.57
CA THR A 247 -13.61 17.86 -15.29
C THR A 247 -13.21 16.88 -14.21
N LEU A 248 -12.16 17.21 -13.47
CA LEU A 248 -11.82 16.55 -12.23
C LEU A 248 -12.49 17.34 -11.10
N ASP A 249 -13.62 16.85 -10.62
CA ASP A 249 -14.29 17.39 -9.43
C ASP A 249 -13.55 16.88 -8.19
N LEU A 250 -12.88 17.78 -7.47
CA LEU A 250 -12.12 17.45 -6.28
C LEU A 250 -12.99 17.24 -5.04
N ALA A 251 -14.23 17.72 -5.00
CA ALA A 251 -15.14 17.40 -3.90
C ALA A 251 -15.54 15.91 -3.94
N SER A 252 -15.65 15.33 -5.13
CA SER A 252 -16.00 13.92 -5.30
C SER A 252 -14.93 12.94 -4.81
N ASN A 253 -15.34 11.90 -4.09
CA ASN A 253 -14.45 10.80 -3.72
C ASN A 253 -14.01 9.96 -4.93
N ALA A 254 -14.72 10.04 -6.06
CA ALA A 254 -14.40 9.29 -7.27
C ALA A 254 -13.08 9.75 -7.93
N THR A 255 -12.66 10.99 -7.71
CA THR A 255 -11.45 11.57 -8.32
C THR A 255 -10.22 11.51 -7.42
N LEU A 256 -10.34 10.94 -6.20
CA LEU A 256 -9.26 10.87 -5.21
C LEU A 256 -7.98 10.22 -5.74
N MET A 257 -8.08 9.30 -6.70
CA MET A 257 -6.90 8.70 -7.32
C MET A 257 -6.02 9.71 -8.06
N TYR A 258 -6.61 10.76 -8.62
CA TYR A 258 -5.90 11.84 -9.30
C TYR A 258 -5.21 12.79 -8.31
N LEU A 259 -5.48 12.69 -7.00
CA LEU A 259 -4.85 13.55 -6.01
C LEU A 259 -3.55 12.93 -5.49
N GLY A 260 -2.46 13.67 -5.69
CA GLY A 260 -1.15 13.43 -5.08
C GLY A 260 -1.07 14.03 -3.67
N ARG A 261 0.13 14.37 -3.20
CA ARG A 261 0.33 14.90 -1.84
C ARG A 261 -0.29 16.28 -1.64
N GLY A 262 -0.50 16.63 -0.37
CA GLY A 262 -0.79 18.00 0.05
C GLY A 262 -2.28 18.35 0.08
N TRP A 263 -3.17 17.36 0.11
CA TRP A 263 -4.62 17.55 0.19
C TRP A 263 -5.17 17.06 1.51
N GLN A 264 -6.18 17.76 2.02
CA GLN A 264 -7.02 17.29 3.10
C GLN A 264 -8.16 16.43 2.53
N THR A 265 -8.33 15.22 3.06
CA THR A 265 -9.44 14.34 2.66
C THR A 265 -10.75 14.83 3.26
N GLU A 266 -10.81 15.06 4.57
CA GLU A 266 -12.00 15.56 5.23
C GLU A 266 -11.61 16.52 6.38
N PRO A 267 -12.48 17.48 6.75
CA PRO A 267 -13.68 17.91 6.03
C PRO A 267 -13.36 18.56 4.67
N LEU A 268 -14.31 18.51 3.74
CA LEU A 268 -14.29 19.32 2.52
C LEU A 268 -14.37 20.83 2.83
N ALA A 269 -13.84 21.64 1.93
CA ALA A 269 -14.13 23.07 1.90
C ALA A 269 -15.57 23.26 1.44
N ASP A 270 -16.34 24.05 2.18
CA ASP A 270 -17.69 24.45 1.83
C ASP A 270 -17.82 25.94 2.13
N VAL A 271 -17.72 26.76 1.08
CA VAL A 271 -17.76 28.22 1.18
C VAL A 271 -18.64 28.75 0.06
N ASP A 272 -19.62 29.57 0.41
CA ASP A 272 -20.56 30.19 -0.52
C ASP A 272 -21.29 29.18 -1.44
N GLY A 273 -21.55 27.97 -0.92
CA GLY A 273 -22.25 26.89 -1.64
C GLY A 273 -21.39 26.15 -2.67
N SER A 274 -20.09 26.48 -2.77
CA SER A 274 -19.13 25.75 -3.59
C SER A 274 -18.26 24.85 -2.72
N GLN A 275 -18.09 23.60 -3.17
CA GLN A 275 -17.32 22.59 -2.45
C GLN A 275 -15.98 22.27 -3.13
N GLY A 276 -15.00 21.86 -2.32
CA GLY A 276 -13.70 21.43 -2.81
C GLY A 276 -12.82 20.82 -1.73
N ARG A 277 -11.54 20.57 -2.02
CA ARG A 277 -10.57 20.07 -1.04
C ARG A 277 -9.54 21.11 -0.69
N TYR A 278 -9.30 21.28 0.61
CA TYR A 278 -8.25 22.16 1.10
C TYR A 278 -6.86 21.63 0.76
N ALA A 279 -5.98 22.54 0.34
CA ALA A 279 -4.56 22.29 0.33
C ALA A 279 -4.05 22.27 1.78
N GLN A 280 -3.44 21.16 2.20
CA GLN A 280 -2.91 20.98 3.55
C GLN A 280 -1.44 21.43 3.65
N ALA A 281 -0.71 21.39 2.53
CA ALA A 281 0.71 21.72 2.46
C ALA A 281 0.95 22.87 1.48
N ALA A 282 2.12 23.52 1.58
CA ALA A 282 2.55 24.53 0.61
C ALA A 282 2.67 24.00 -0.83
N ARG A 283 2.64 22.68 -1.02
CA ARG A 283 2.61 22.03 -2.32
C ARG A 283 1.48 21.01 -2.37
N ALA A 284 0.55 21.19 -3.28
CA ALA A 284 -0.52 20.23 -3.56
C ALA A 284 -0.32 19.63 -4.96
N GLN A 285 -0.50 18.32 -5.10
CA GLN A 285 -0.19 17.58 -6.32
C GLN A 285 -1.45 16.99 -6.94
N ILE A 286 -1.59 17.10 -8.26
CA ILE A 286 -2.67 16.48 -9.04
C ILE A 286 -2.03 15.72 -10.19
N TYR A 287 -2.36 14.44 -10.34
CA TYR A 287 -2.02 13.64 -11.50
C TYR A 287 -3.05 13.92 -12.59
N ALA A 288 -2.64 14.61 -13.65
CA ALA A 288 -3.50 14.99 -14.76
C ALA A 288 -3.27 14.04 -15.96
N PRO A 289 -4.33 13.42 -16.49
CA PRO A 289 -4.26 12.62 -17.72
C PRO A 289 -3.94 13.50 -18.93
N PRO A 290 -3.41 12.94 -20.03
CA PRO A 290 -3.16 13.68 -21.27
C PRO A 290 -4.47 14.23 -21.82
N THR A 291 -4.37 15.37 -22.49
CA THR A 291 -5.49 15.99 -23.19
C THR A 291 -4.97 16.78 -24.37
N ASN A 292 -5.82 16.93 -25.39
CA ASN A 292 -5.56 17.83 -26.51
C ASN A 292 -6.00 19.27 -26.20
N ALA A 293 -6.55 19.51 -25.00
CA ALA A 293 -6.94 20.82 -24.50
C ALA A 293 -5.79 21.82 -24.58
N ALA A 294 -6.04 22.96 -25.23
CA ALA A 294 -5.08 24.06 -25.27
C ALA A 294 -5.13 24.91 -23.98
N GLN A 295 -6.24 24.84 -23.24
CA GLN A 295 -6.50 25.68 -22.07
C GLN A 295 -7.13 24.88 -20.94
N TRP A 296 -6.75 25.26 -19.73
CA TRP A 296 -7.16 24.66 -18.46
C TRP A 296 -7.89 25.71 -17.67
N ALA A 297 -8.85 25.30 -16.85
CA ALA A 297 -9.44 26.16 -15.85
C ALA A 297 -9.33 25.50 -14.48
N LEU A 298 -8.69 26.20 -13.54
CA LEU A 298 -8.57 25.77 -12.15
C LEU A 298 -9.56 26.56 -11.31
N ASP A 299 -10.58 25.88 -10.78
CA ASP A 299 -11.55 26.46 -9.86
C ASP A 299 -10.99 26.40 -8.45
N LEU A 300 -10.59 27.56 -7.94
CA LEU A 300 -9.83 27.68 -6.72
C LEU A 300 -10.42 28.77 -5.81
N TYR A 301 -10.52 28.42 -4.54
CA TYR A 301 -10.82 29.31 -3.44
C TYR A 301 -9.54 29.86 -2.82
N SER A 302 -9.50 31.16 -2.57
CA SER A 302 -8.52 31.75 -1.66
C SER A 302 -9.21 32.53 -0.54
N ALA A 303 -8.76 32.30 0.70
CA ALA A 303 -9.19 33.09 1.86
C ALA A 303 -8.57 34.51 1.88
N GLN A 304 -7.61 34.80 0.99
CA GLN A 304 -6.85 36.06 0.97
C GLN A 304 -6.86 36.68 -0.43
N ALA A 305 -6.73 37.99 -0.50
CA ALA A 305 -6.51 38.69 -1.76
C ALA A 305 -5.03 38.73 -2.13
N ASN A 306 -4.73 38.72 -3.42
CA ASN A 306 -3.40 38.81 -4.02
C ASN A 306 -2.43 37.72 -3.52
N ALA A 307 -2.93 36.52 -3.29
CA ALA A 307 -2.09 35.39 -2.87
C ALA A 307 -1.40 34.78 -4.11
N PRO A 308 -0.06 34.72 -4.17
CA PRO A 308 0.62 34.15 -5.32
C PRO A 308 0.55 32.62 -5.33
N LEU A 309 0.24 32.06 -6.50
CA LEU A 309 0.23 30.64 -6.80
C LEU A 309 1.14 30.37 -7.99
N GLN A 310 2.13 29.49 -7.80
CA GLN A 310 2.92 28.95 -8.90
C GLN A 310 2.38 27.58 -9.28
N ILE A 311 2.19 27.37 -10.58
CA ILE A 311 1.78 26.11 -11.17
C ILE A 311 2.97 25.51 -11.91
N GLN A 312 3.35 24.30 -11.53
CA GLN A 312 4.32 23.48 -12.26
C GLN A 312 3.63 22.29 -12.89
N VAL A 313 4.01 21.95 -14.12
CA VAL A 313 3.63 20.71 -14.78
C VAL A 313 4.88 19.89 -15.00
N ASN A 314 4.89 18.70 -14.40
CA ASN A 314 6.04 17.82 -14.28
C ASN A 314 7.20 18.56 -13.57
N ALA A 315 8.22 18.99 -14.31
CA ALA A 315 9.34 19.77 -13.77
C ALA A 315 9.42 21.20 -14.34
N ALA A 316 8.48 21.59 -15.19
CA ALA A 316 8.47 22.90 -15.85
C ALA A 316 7.50 23.85 -15.17
N ASN A 317 7.90 25.12 -15.03
CA ASN A 317 6.98 26.18 -14.64
C ASN A 317 5.96 26.39 -15.76
N ALA A 318 4.69 26.28 -15.42
CA ALA A 318 3.58 26.41 -16.36
C ALA A 318 2.91 27.78 -16.27
N ALA A 319 2.64 28.26 -15.04
CA ALA A 319 2.01 29.56 -14.82
C ALA A 319 2.34 30.12 -13.44
N GLU A 320 2.24 31.45 -13.31
CA GLU A 320 2.17 32.15 -12.04
C GLU A 320 0.89 32.98 -12.03
N LEU A 321 0.10 32.81 -10.98
CA LEU A 321 -1.23 33.40 -10.83
C LEU A 321 -1.28 34.22 -9.55
N GLU A 322 -1.96 35.36 -9.61
CA GLU A 322 -2.36 36.12 -8.41
C GLU A 322 -3.81 35.80 -8.08
N LEU A 323 -4.01 35.15 -6.93
CA LEU A 323 -5.33 34.71 -6.49
C LEU A 323 -6.05 35.86 -5.81
N ALA A 324 -7.26 36.14 -6.28
CA ALA A 324 -8.20 36.99 -5.58
C ALA A 324 -8.95 36.21 -4.49
N GLN A 325 -9.46 36.94 -3.50
CA GLN A 325 -10.27 36.37 -2.44
C GLN A 325 -11.57 35.78 -2.99
N GLY A 326 -11.98 34.64 -2.44
CA GLY A 326 -13.18 33.89 -2.82
C GLY A 326 -12.91 32.81 -3.88
N TRP A 327 -13.98 32.17 -4.33
CA TRP A 327 -13.96 31.20 -5.41
C TRP A 327 -13.82 31.89 -6.76
N ARG A 328 -12.82 31.50 -7.56
CA ARG A 328 -12.66 31.95 -8.94
C ARG A 328 -12.07 30.85 -9.81
N SER A 329 -12.36 30.96 -11.11
CA SER A 329 -11.77 30.12 -12.14
C SER A 329 -10.56 30.81 -12.75
N TYR A 330 -9.40 30.15 -12.72
CA TYR A 330 -8.16 30.68 -13.25
C TYR A 330 -7.74 29.90 -14.50
N PRO A 331 -7.73 30.53 -15.68
CA PRO A 331 -7.28 29.86 -16.88
C PRO A 331 -5.75 29.80 -16.94
N PHE A 332 -5.20 28.67 -17.37
CA PHE A 332 -3.77 28.54 -17.70
C PHE A 332 -3.57 27.57 -18.86
N ALA A 333 -2.39 27.58 -19.47
CA ALA A 333 -2.05 26.67 -20.56
C ALA A 333 -0.77 25.90 -20.21
N ALA A 334 -0.83 24.58 -20.31
CA ALA A 334 0.33 23.73 -20.09
C ALA A 334 0.26 22.47 -20.99
N PRO A 335 1.39 22.05 -21.59
CA PRO A 335 1.42 20.84 -22.40
C PRO A 335 1.39 19.60 -21.50
N LEU A 336 0.43 18.70 -21.74
CA LEU A 336 0.34 17.39 -21.06
C LEU A 336 0.72 16.26 -22.00
N THR A 337 2.02 16.07 -22.18
CA THR A 337 2.57 15.12 -23.17
C THR A 337 2.74 13.71 -22.64
N GLN A 338 2.71 13.51 -21.32
CA GLN A 338 2.86 12.20 -20.70
C GLN A 338 1.50 11.52 -20.48
N ARG A 339 1.51 10.20 -20.31
CA ARG A 339 0.29 9.43 -19.98
C ARG A 339 -0.32 9.82 -18.63
N LEU A 340 0.50 10.28 -17.69
CA LEU A 340 0.08 10.99 -16.49
C LEU A 340 1.08 12.10 -16.27
N ASN A 341 0.59 13.31 -16.01
CA ASN A 341 1.41 14.50 -15.80
C ASN A 341 1.21 14.96 -14.36
N LEU A 342 2.28 15.36 -13.70
CA LEU A 342 2.22 15.85 -12.33
C LEU A 342 2.01 17.36 -12.33
N LEU A 343 0.79 17.81 -12.05
CA LEU A 343 0.49 19.21 -11.77
C LEU A 343 0.83 19.48 -10.29
N GLN A 344 1.65 20.50 -10.02
CA GLN A 344 1.98 20.95 -8.68
C GLN A 344 1.50 22.39 -8.48
N LEU A 345 0.64 22.57 -7.50
CA LEU A 345 0.19 23.87 -7.02
C LEU A 345 1.08 24.26 -5.84
N ILE A 346 1.85 25.34 -6.00
CA ILE A 346 2.84 25.80 -5.03
C ILE A 346 2.38 27.13 -4.45
N PHE A 347 2.03 27.11 -3.17
CA PHE A 347 1.56 28.25 -2.42
C PHE A 347 2.73 28.86 -1.61
N ASN A 348 2.93 30.17 -1.70
CA ASN A 348 4.02 30.86 -0.98
C ASN A 348 3.75 31.09 0.52
N SER A 349 2.58 30.70 1.02
CA SER A 349 2.21 30.77 2.44
C SER A 349 1.72 29.42 2.93
N ALA A 350 1.63 29.24 4.26
CA ALA A 350 1.04 28.03 4.83
C ALA A 350 -0.37 27.83 4.26
N ALA A 351 -0.58 26.77 3.49
CA ALA A 351 -1.78 26.60 2.67
C ALA A 351 -3.02 26.14 3.44
N ARG A 352 -2.82 25.61 4.65
CA ARG A 352 -3.84 24.95 5.47
C ARG A 352 -5.06 25.83 5.66
N GLU A 353 -6.22 25.34 5.20
CA GLU A 353 -7.54 25.99 5.27
C GLU A 353 -7.63 27.37 4.60
N ARG A 354 -6.62 27.75 3.80
CA ARG A 354 -6.58 29.05 3.10
C ARG A 354 -6.81 28.93 1.61
N PHE A 355 -6.54 27.76 1.05
CA PHE A 355 -6.75 27.47 -0.36
C PHE A 355 -7.49 26.16 -0.51
N ALA A 356 -8.54 26.16 -1.33
CA ALA A 356 -9.24 24.95 -1.72
C ALA A 356 -9.40 24.89 -3.23
N VAL A 357 -9.40 23.68 -3.79
CA VAL A 357 -9.68 23.47 -5.21
C VAL A 357 -10.97 22.69 -5.32
N GLY A 358 -11.91 23.23 -6.10
CA GLY A 358 -13.21 22.63 -6.35
C GLY A 358 -13.15 21.72 -7.55
N ALA A 359 -12.64 22.23 -8.67
CA ALA A 359 -12.50 21.46 -9.89
C ALA A 359 -11.26 21.86 -10.70
N LEU A 360 -10.79 20.92 -11.52
CA LEU A 360 -9.86 21.17 -12.61
C LEU A 360 -10.53 20.77 -13.92
N GLU A 361 -10.83 21.75 -14.77
CA GLU A 361 -11.42 21.55 -16.09
C GLU A 361 -10.30 21.54 -17.16
N LEU A 362 -10.25 20.47 -17.94
CA LEU A 362 -9.35 20.33 -19.08
C LEU A 362 -10.22 20.53 -20.32
N LYS A 363 -10.07 21.67 -21.03
CA LYS A 363 -10.98 22.11 -22.10
C LYS A 363 -10.44 21.92 -23.51
#